data_AF-A0A8J8FYJ8-F1
#
_entry.id   AF-A0A8J8FYJ8-F1
#
_cell.length_a   1.000
_cell.length_b   1.000
_cell.length_c   1.000
_cell.angle_alpha   90.00
_cell.angle_beta   90.00
_cell.angle_gamma   90.00
#
_symmetry.space_group_name_H-M   'P 1'
#
loop_
_entity.id
_entity.type
_entity.pdbx_description
1 polymer ?
#
loop_
_entity_poly.entity_id
_entity_poly.type
_entity_poly.pdbx_seq_one_letter_code
_entity_poly.pdbx_strand_id
1 'polypeptide(L)'
;MDISNTSKYFIIQNNFIYKYHGRIIIEDIFQSTCNITNTVIRRSIGSGIRVYNSSELFLSNNTIELLGQRGTGIYLDSSPFCTLDNNSCSTGWSGIYICSFSSNWISFLFSKKIPLC
;
A
#
# COMPACT_ATOMS: atom_id res chain seq x y z
N MET A 1 -10.19 -3.55 5.38
CA MET A 1 -9.86 -4.96 5.17
C MET A 1 -8.55 -5.21 5.86
N ASP A 2 -8.51 -6.21 6.71
CA ASP A 2 -7.34 -6.58 7.50
C ASP A 2 -7.01 -8.04 7.16
N ILE A 3 -5.74 -8.29 6.81
CA ILE A 3 -5.24 -9.60 6.43
C ILE A 3 -3.92 -9.79 7.16
N SER A 4 -3.88 -10.75 8.07
CA SER A 4 -2.69 -11.02 8.87
C SER A 4 -2.48 -12.51 9.11
N ASN A 5 -1.24 -12.88 9.42
CA ASN A 5 -0.85 -14.23 9.88
C ASN A 5 -1.34 -15.36 8.97
N THR A 6 -1.24 -15.17 7.66
CA THR A 6 -1.62 -16.16 6.66
C THR A 6 -0.48 -16.45 5.71
N SER A 7 -0.33 -17.72 5.34
CA SER A 7 0.61 -18.15 4.29
C SER A 7 -0.08 -18.33 2.93
N LYS A 8 -1.40 -18.10 2.84
CA LYS A 8 -2.17 -18.30 1.62
C LYS A 8 -1.95 -17.14 0.64
N TYR A 9 -1.92 -17.48 -0.65
CA TYR A 9 -2.10 -16.51 -1.73
C TYR A 9 -3.46 -15.80 -1.58
N PHE A 10 -3.49 -14.48 -1.74
CA PHE A 10 -4.73 -13.72 -1.80
C PHE A 10 -4.66 -12.58 -2.82
N ILE A 11 -5.81 -12.35 -3.46
CA ILE A 11 -5.99 -11.29 -4.44
C ILE A 11 -7.00 -10.29 -3.90
N ILE A 12 -6.60 -9.02 -3.85
CA ILE A 12 -7.51 -7.89 -3.68
C ILE A 12 -7.53 -7.14 -5.01
N GLN A 13 -8.58 -7.34 -5.79
CA GLN A 13 -8.67 -6.73 -7.12
C GLN A 13 -10.01 -6.06 -7.37
N ASN A 14 -9.99 -4.93 -8.07
CA ASN A 14 -11.19 -4.23 -8.53
C ASN A 14 -12.16 -3.85 -7.40
N ASN A 15 -11.61 -3.45 -6.25
CA ASN A 15 -12.42 -3.06 -5.09
C ASN A 15 -12.58 -1.53 -5.02
N PHE A 16 -13.75 -1.08 -4.54
CA PHE A 16 -13.98 0.32 -4.18
C PHE A 16 -14.19 0.43 -2.67
N ILE A 17 -13.21 0.96 -1.97
CA ILE A 17 -13.19 1.12 -0.51
C ILE A 17 -13.42 2.59 -0.18
N TYR A 18 -14.57 2.91 0.38
CA TYR A 18 -14.98 4.29 0.67
C TYR A 18 -15.52 4.39 2.10
N LYS A 19 -14.73 4.96 3.02
CA LYS A 19 -15.11 5.24 4.42
C LYS A 19 -13.96 5.93 5.16
N TYR A 20 -14.29 6.60 6.27
CA TYR A 20 -13.32 7.31 7.13
C TYR A 20 -12.14 6.43 7.59
N HIS A 21 -12.37 5.12 7.75
CA HIS A 21 -11.34 4.12 8.07
C HIS A 21 -11.23 3.03 6.98
N GLY A 22 -11.61 3.35 5.75
CA GLY A 22 -11.49 2.44 4.61
C GLY A 22 -10.03 2.24 4.22
N ARG A 23 -9.42 1.13 4.61
CA ARG A 23 -8.01 0.84 4.32
C ARG A 23 -7.78 -0.64 4.10
N ILE A 24 -6.65 -0.96 3.50
CA ILE A 24 -6.12 -2.32 3.43
C ILE A 24 -4.92 -2.38 4.38
N ILE A 25 -4.93 -3.37 5.28
CA ILE A 25 -3.85 -3.66 6.22
C ILE A 25 -3.37 -5.08 5.94
N ILE A 26 -2.07 -5.23 5.70
CA ILE A 26 -1.37 -6.50 5.47
C ILE A 26 -0.26 -6.63 6.51
N GLU A 27 -0.31 -7.66 7.36
CA GLU A 27 0.68 -7.85 8.43
C GLU A 27 1.16 -9.31 8.56
N ASP A 28 2.46 -9.52 8.73
CA ASP A 28 3.09 -10.82 9.02
C ASP A 28 2.88 -11.89 7.93
N ILE A 29 3.22 -11.55 6.67
CA ILE A 29 3.02 -12.41 5.49
C ILE A 29 4.30 -12.55 4.69
N PHE A 30 4.97 -13.71 4.75
CA PHE A 30 6.37 -13.84 4.30
C PHE A 30 6.64 -14.75 3.10
N GLN A 31 5.63 -15.43 2.57
CA GLN A 31 5.78 -16.39 1.45
C GLN A 31 4.54 -16.42 0.55
N SER A 32 3.74 -15.38 0.61
CA SER A 32 2.49 -15.26 -0.12
C SER A 32 2.65 -14.15 -1.13
N THR A 33 2.56 -14.48 -2.42
CA THR A 33 2.25 -13.44 -3.39
C THR A 33 0.89 -12.87 -3.03
N CYS A 34 0.84 -11.59 -2.71
CA CYS A 34 -0.43 -10.88 -2.58
C CYS A 34 -0.50 -9.81 -3.65
N ASN A 35 -1.57 -9.89 -4.42
CA ASN A 35 -1.81 -8.99 -5.54
C ASN A 35 -2.91 -8.02 -5.12
N ILE A 36 -2.53 -6.77 -4.87
CA ILE A 36 -3.46 -5.67 -4.66
C ILE A 36 -3.49 -4.86 -5.95
N THR A 37 -4.54 -5.02 -6.74
CA THR A 37 -4.60 -4.41 -8.07
C THR A 37 -5.90 -3.67 -8.32
N ASN A 38 -5.85 -2.60 -9.11
CA ASN A 38 -7.03 -1.86 -9.59
C ASN A 38 -8.01 -1.48 -8.46
N THR A 39 -7.49 -1.24 -7.25
CA THR A 39 -8.33 -0.92 -6.10
C THR A 39 -8.35 0.59 -5.88
N VAL A 40 -9.55 1.11 -5.60
CA VAL A 40 -9.77 2.51 -5.31
C VAL A 40 -10.06 2.67 -3.82
N ILE A 41 -9.23 3.45 -3.12
CA ILE A 41 -9.43 3.78 -1.72
C ILE A 41 -9.68 5.28 -1.61
N ARG A 42 -10.83 5.66 -1.06
CA ARG A 42 -11.26 7.06 -0.94
C ARG A 42 -11.71 7.41 0.45
N ARG A 43 -11.42 8.66 0.82
CA ARG A 43 -11.90 9.32 2.04
C ARG A 43 -11.47 8.65 3.34
N SER A 44 -10.31 8.02 3.34
CA SER A 44 -9.74 7.36 4.53
C SER A 44 -8.74 8.27 5.24
N ILE A 45 -8.61 8.12 6.56
CA ILE A 45 -7.55 8.76 7.36
C ILE A 45 -6.42 7.77 7.69
N GLY A 46 -5.19 8.27 7.79
CA GLY A 46 -4.01 7.44 8.05
C GLY A 46 -3.41 6.87 6.77
N SER A 47 -3.05 5.58 6.76
CA SER A 47 -2.54 4.93 5.54
C SER A 47 -3.66 4.28 4.73
N GLY A 48 -3.66 4.47 3.41
CA GLY A 48 -4.63 3.82 2.52
C GLY A 48 -4.38 2.32 2.39
N ILE A 49 -3.15 1.97 2.00
CA ILE A 49 -2.61 0.61 2.09
C ILE A 49 -1.46 0.64 3.09
N ARG A 50 -1.54 -0.17 4.14
CA ARG A 50 -0.45 -0.40 5.09
C ARG A 50 0.02 -1.83 4.95
N VAL A 51 1.32 -1.98 4.75
CA VAL A 51 2.03 -3.24 4.76
C VAL A 51 3.08 -3.19 5.87
N TYR A 52 3.03 -4.18 6.75
CA TYR A 52 3.97 -4.33 7.85
C TYR A 52 4.51 -5.76 7.86
N ASN A 53 5.83 -5.89 8.00
CA ASN A 53 6.47 -7.19 8.23
C ASN A 53 6.01 -8.26 7.23
N SER A 54 5.98 -7.91 5.93
CA SER A 54 5.45 -8.77 4.88
C SER A 54 6.28 -8.66 3.60
N SER A 55 6.46 -9.74 2.85
CA SER A 55 7.33 -9.75 1.66
C SER A 55 6.60 -10.19 0.39
N GLU A 56 7.20 -9.88 -0.76
CA GLU A 56 6.77 -10.38 -2.08
C GLU A 56 5.36 -9.94 -2.52
N LEU A 57 4.96 -8.72 -2.13
CA LEU A 57 3.68 -8.16 -2.53
C LEU A 57 3.75 -7.45 -3.88
N PHE A 58 2.68 -7.57 -4.67
CA PHE A 58 2.50 -6.86 -5.93
C PHE A 58 1.34 -5.87 -5.80
N LEU A 59 1.66 -4.58 -5.70
CA LEU A 59 0.70 -3.49 -5.62
C LEU A 59 0.72 -2.75 -6.94
N SER A 60 -0.34 -2.84 -7.74
CA SER A 60 -0.37 -2.13 -9.03
C SER A 60 -1.70 -1.47 -9.38
N ASN A 61 -1.62 -0.35 -10.11
CA ASN A 61 -2.80 0.37 -10.62
C ASN A 61 -3.82 0.76 -9.54
N ASN A 62 -3.40 0.92 -8.28
CA ASN A 62 -4.30 1.34 -7.22
C ASN A 62 -4.40 2.87 -7.17
N THR A 63 -5.60 3.37 -6.89
CA THR A 63 -5.87 4.81 -6.72
C THR A 63 -6.25 5.08 -5.27
N ILE A 64 -5.47 5.90 -4.57
CA ILE A 64 -5.64 6.17 -3.15
C ILE A 64 -5.78 7.68 -2.95
N GLU A 65 -6.94 8.11 -2.46
CA GLU A 65 -7.27 9.51 -2.17
C GLU A 65 -7.68 9.65 -0.70
N LEU A 66 -6.79 10.22 0.11
CA LEU A 66 -6.94 10.26 1.57
C LEU A 66 -7.40 11.62 2.07
N LEU A 67 -8.02 11.61 3.26
CA LEU A 67 -8.35 12.81 4.00
C LEU A 67 -7.21 13.19 4.94
N GLY A 68 -7.07 14.50 5.16
CA GLY A 68 -6.18 15.05 6.18
C GLY A 68 -4.72 15.15 5.73
N GLN A 69 -3.97 16.02 6.42
CA GLN A 69 -2.61 16.39 6.03
C GLN A 69 -1.53 15.36 6.41
N ARG A 70 -1.88 14.33 7.19
CA ARG A 70 -0.94 13.33 7.70
C ARG A 70 -1.08 11.95 7.06
N GLY A 71 -1.95 11.81 6.06
CA GLY A 71 -2.19 10.51 5.42
C GLY A 71 -1.07 10.09 4.48
N THR A 72 -0.76 8.79 4.48
CA THR A 72 0.20 8.15 3.57
C THR A 72 -0.53 7.22 2.62
N GLY A 73 -0.31 7.33 1.31
CA GLY A 73 -1.07 6.51 0.34
C GLY A 73 -0.80 5.03 0.55
N ILE A 74 0.46 4.64 0.31
CA ILE A 74 0.97 3.29 0.57
C ILE A 74 2.12 3.40 1.57
N TYR A 75 2.03 2.68 2.68
CA TYR A 75 3.06 2.62 3.72
C TYR A 75 3.61 1.19 3.78
N LEU A 76 4.91 1.02 3.53
CA LEU A 76 5.64 -0.24 3.65
C LEU A 76 6.66 -0.13 4.79
N ASP A 77 6.64 -1.10 5.70
CA ASP A 77 7.58 -1.17 6.82
C ASP A 77 8.05 -2.60 7.03
N SER A 78 9.37 -2.79 7.07
CA SER A 78 9.99 -4.11 7.25
C SER A 78 9.47 -5.12 6.22
N SER A 79 9.25 -4.63 4.99
CA SER A 79 8.51 -5.33 3.95
C SER A 79 9.33 -5.42 2.66
N PRO A 80 10.20 -6.44 2.52
CA PRO A 80 11.13 -6.55 1.40
C PRO A 80 10.49 -7.19 0.16
N PHE A 81 11.15 -7.04 -1.00
CA PHE A 81 10.77 -7.66 -2.28
C PHE A 81 9.36 -7.34 -2.77
N CYS A 82 8.80 -6.21 -2.35
CA CYS A 82 7.54 -5.69 -2.86
C CYS A 82 7.75 -4.95 -4.18
N THR A 83 6.80 -5.10 -5.09
CA THR A 83 6.71 -4.36 -6.35
C THR A 83 5.53 -3.39 -6.28
N LEU A 84 5.83 -2.10 -6.44
CA LEU A 84 4.83 -1.04 -6.49
C LEU A 84 4.87 -0.42 -7.89
N ASP A 85 3.82 -0.66 -8.68
CA ASP A 85 3.77 -0.26 -10.08
C ASP A 85 2.51 0.56 -10.41
N ASN A 86 2.68 1.72 -11.05
CA ASN A 86 1.58 2.55 -11.55
C ASN A 86 0.48 2.87 -10.50
N ASN A 87 0.85 3.08 -9.24
CA ASN A 87 -0.09 3.49 -8.20
C ASN A 87 -0.22 5.02 -8.16
N SER A 88 -1.44 5.52 -8.01
CA SER A 88 -1.73 6.94 -7.87
C SER A 88 -2.16 7.25 -6.44
N CYS A 89 -1.41 8.12 -5.76
CA CYS A 89 -1.69 8.51 -4.39
C CYS A 89 -1.89 10.02 -4.29
N SER A 90 -3.09 10.46 -3.96
CA SER A 90 -3.44 11.85 -3.63
C SER A 90 -3.64 11.97 -2.12
N THR A 91 -2.61 12.44 -1.42
CA THR A 91 -2.55 12.41 0.05
C THR A 91 -1.95 13.68 0.64
N GLY A 92 -2.09 13.82 1.96
CA GLY A 92 -1.61 14.98 2.70
C GLY A 92 -0.11 14.97 3.03
N TRP A 93 0.47 13.80 3.34
CA TRP A 93 1.86 13.70 3.81
C TRP A 93 2.78 13.06 2.79
N SER A 94 2.56 11.79 2.46
CA SER A 94 3.35 11.08 1.46
C SER A 94 2.47 10.24 0.55
N GLY A 95 2.80 10.21 -0.75
CA GLY A 95 2.16 9.27 -1.66
C GLY A 95 2.52 7.83 -1.29
N ILE A 96 3.82 7.56 -1.18
CA ILE A 96 4.39 6.27 -0.78
C ILE A 96 5.48 6.52 0.24
N TYR A 97 5.47 5.74 1.32
CA TYR A 97 6.47 5.79 2.38
C TYR A 97 7.01 4.39 2.60
N ILE A 98 8.34 4.26 2.62
CA ILE A 98 9.01 2.96 2.76
C ILE A 98 10.09 3.10 3.84
N CYS A 99 10.05 2.21 4.84
CA CYS A 99 10.99 2.17 5.94
C CYS A 99 11.52 0.77 6.23
N SER A 100 12.73 0.71 6.82
CA SER A 100 13.35 -0.53 7.30
C SER A 100 13.49 -1.61 6.21
N PHE A 101 14.03 -1.25 5.04
CA PHE A 101 13.97 -2.11 3.84
C PHE A 101 15.33 -2.62 3.32
N SER A 102 15.27 -3.80 2.69
CA SER A 102 16.19 -4.25 1.63
C SER A 102 15.37 -4.65 0.38
N SER A 103 15.83 -4.24 -0.80
CA SER A 103 15.39 -4.80 -2.11
C SER A 103 13.92 -4.66 -2.54
N ASN A 104 13.34 -3.45 -2.54
CA ASN A 104 12.01 -3.18 -3.15
C ASN A 104 12.14 -2.55 -4.56
N TRP A 105 11.22 -2.89 -5.48
CA TRP A 105 11.15 -2.31 -6.82
C TRP A 105 9.98 -1.34 -6.94
N ILE A 106 10.23 -0.17 -7.52
CA ILE A 106 9.24 0.91 -7.59
C ILE A 106 9.25 1.58 -8.97
N SER A 107 8.11 1.58 -9.67
CA SER A 107 7.92 2.22 -10.98
C SER A 107 6.74 3.21 -10.97
N PHE A 108 6.93 4.39 -11.57
CA PHE A 108 6.04 5.55 -11.39
C PHE A 108 5.72 6.36 -12.65
N LEU A 109 4.51 6.95 -12.65
CA LEU A 109 4.19 8.28 -13.20
C LEU A 109 3.94 9.23 -12.01
N PHE A 110 4.81 10.20 -11.75
CA PHE A 110 4.75 11.00 -10.51
C PHE A 110 3.78 12.19 -10.51
N SER A 111 3.26 12.52 -9.31
CA SER A 111 2.90 13.89 -8.90
C SER A 111 3.56 14.40 -7.59
N LYS A 112 4.19 13.57 -6.72
CA LYS A 112 4.95 14.02 -5.51
C LYS A 112 6.08 13.06 -5.05
N LYS A 113 7.03 13.60 -4.23
CA LYS A 113 8.25 12.96 -3.67
C LYS A 113 7.98 11.69 -2.84
N ILE A 114 8.96 10.77 -2.84
CA ILE A 114 9.04 9.57 -1.99
C ILE A 114 10.02 9.84 -0.84
N PRO A 115 9.57 9.83 0.42
CA PRO A 115 10.45 9.78 1.58
C PRO A 115 10.96 8.35 1.79
N LEU A 116 12.26 8.20 1.95
CA LEU A 116 12.95 6.98 2.40
C LEU A 116 13.48 7.25 3.81
N CYS A 117 13.36 6.29 4.71
CA CYS A 117 13.92 6.38 6.06
C CYS A 117 14.55 5.08 6.53
#